data_AF-A0A1Y2EAW3-F1
#
_entry.id   AF-A0A1Y2EAW3-F1
#
_cell.length_a   1.000
_cell.length_b   1.000
_cell.length_c   1.000
_cell.angle_alpha   90.00
_cell.angle_beta   90.00
_cell.angle_gamma   90.00
#
_symmetry.space_group_name_H-M   'P 1'
#
loop_
_entity.id
_entity.type
_entity.pdbx_description
1 polymer ?
#
loop_
_entity_poly.entity_id
_entity_poly.type
_entity_poly.pdbx_seq_one_letter_code
_entity_poly.pdbx_strand_id
1 'polypeptide(L)' 'SLVSAEKNPTSQVIGTDLSKTQPLNVPPNCQFEKEDSEADWVFPYKFDYVHLRFVCFCLKN' A
#
# COMPACT_ATOMS: atom_id res chain seq x y z
N SER A 1 -4.36 -3.71 -3.05
CA SER A 1 -3.19 -3.42 -3.89
C SER A 1 -3.30 -4.09 -5.25
N LEU A 2 -3.10 -5.42 -5.38
CA LEU A 2 -3.19 -6.09 -6.70
C LEU A 2 -4.53 -5.91 -7.43
N VAL A 3 -5.64 -6.34 -6.80
CA VAL A 3 -7.00 -6.19 -7.36
C VAL A 3 -7.35 -4.73 -7.61
N SER A 4 -6.85 -3.81 -6.77
CA SER A 4 -7.05 -2.38 -6.94
C SER A 4 -6.34 -1.85 -8.19
N ALA A 5 -5.12 -2.32 -8.44
CA ALA A 5 -4.32 -1.95 -9.61
C ALA A 5 -4.90 -2.53 -10.91
N GLU A 6 -5.34 -3.79 -10.88
CA GLU A 6 -5.98 -4.45 -12.03
C GLU A 6 -7.28 -3.75 -12.45
N LYS A 7 -8.08 -3.31 -11.48
CA LYS A 7 -9.35 -2.62 -11.76
C LYS A 7 -9.18 -1.16 -12.18
N ASN A 8 -8.03 -0.55 -11.86
CA ASN A 8 -7.77 0.88 -12.10
C ASN A 8 -6.41 1.04 -12.80
N PRO A 9 -6.30 0.66 -14.09
CA PRO A 9 -5.02 0.64 -14.81
C PRO A 9 -4.38 2.03 -14.99
N THR A 10 -5.16 3.10 -14.90
CA THR A 10 -4.67 4.49 -14.98
C THR A 10 -4.19 5.06 -13.66
N SER A 11 -4.45 4.35 -12.54
CA SER A 11 -4.05 4.79 -11.20
C SER A 11 -2.74 4.13 -10.81
N GLN A 12 -1.87 4.89 -10.14
CA GLN A 12 -0.73 4.32 -9.42
C GLN A 12 -1.21 3.79 -8.07
N VAL A 13 -0.87 2.54 -7.77
CA VAL A 13 -1.27 1.87 -6.53
C VAL A 13 -0.03 1.51 -5.74
N ILE A 14 0.02 1.98 -4.49
CA ILE A 14 1.12 1.67 -3.57
C ILE A 14 0.55 0.80 -2.45
N GLY A 15 1.15 -0.36 -2.23
CA GLY A 15 0.90 -1.20 -1.07
C GLY A 15 2.00 -1.05 -0.04
N THR A 16 1.65 -0.82 1.22
CA THR A 16 2.61 -0.82 2.33
C THR A 16 2.36 -2.00 3.25
N ASP A 17 3.44 -2.57 3.80
CA ASP A 17 3.40 -3.62 4.83
C ASP A 17 4.70 -3.61 5.65
N LEU A 18 4.65 -4.06 6.91
CA LEU A 18 5.85 -4.23 7.74
C LEU A 18 6.77 -5.37 7.23
N SER A 19 6.24 -6.29 6.45
CA SER A 19 6.94 -7.45 5.89
C SER A 19 7.20 -7.30 4.39
N LYS A 20 8.33 -7.84 3.91
CA LYS A 20 8.69 -7.84 2.47
C LYS A 20 7.95 -8.94 1.67
N THR A 21 6.78 -9.38 2.12
CA THR A 21 6.07 -10.50 1.48
C THR A 21 5.35 -9.99 0.23
N GLN A 22 6.08 -9.87 -0.88
CA GLN A 22 5.53 -9.39 -2.15
C GLN A 22 5.15 -10.58 -3.07
N PRO A 23 4.00 -10.53 -3.73
CA PRO A 23 3.62 -11.51 -4.75
C PRO A 23 4.54 -11.41 -5.98
N LEU A 24 4.83 -12.53 -6.63
CA LEU A 24 5.78 -12.62 -7.76
C LEU A 24 5.32 -11.86 -9.01
N ASN A 25 4.01 -11.77 -9.23
CA ASN A 25 3.43 -11.07 -10.38
C ASN A 25 2.66 -9.84 -9.91
N VAL A 26 3.23 -8.67 -10.17
CA VAL A 26 2.67 -7.39 -9.78
C VAL A 26 2.33 -6.60 -11.05
N PRO A 27 1.12 -6.01 -11.16
CA PRO A 27 0.79 -5.12 -12.28
C PRO A 27 1.79 -3.96 -12.39
N PRO A 28 2.07 -3.42 -13.60
CA PRO A 28 3.06 -2.38 -13.80
C PRO A 28 2.72 -1.05 -13.09
N ASN A 29 1.44 -0.84 -12.76
CA ASN A 29 0.95 0.32 -12.01
C ASN A 29 0.88 0.07 -10.49
N CYS A 30 1.41 -1.04 -10.00
CA CYS A 30 1.39 -1.39 -8.58
C CYS A 30 2.82 -1.53 -8.04
N GLN A 31 3.10 -0.87 -6.92
CA GLN A 31 4.37 -0.97 -6.22
C GLN A 31 4.14 -1.34 -4.75
N PHE A 32 5.17 -1.91 -4.12
CA PHE A 32 5.11 -2.31 -2.73
C PHE A 32 6.31 -1.77 -1.97
N GLU A 33 6.04 -1.11 -0.85
CA GLU A 33 7.03 -0.51 0.02
C GLU A 33 6.96 -1.16 1.40
N LYS A 34 8.13 -1.36 2.02
CA LYS A 34 8.18 -1.80 3.42
C LYS A 34 8.06 -0.56 4.29
N GLU A 35 6.95 -0.40 4.97
CA GLU A 35 6.63 0.82 5.70
C GLU A 35 5.77 0.51 6.92
N ASP A 36 5.97 1.31 7.97
CA ASP A 36 5.23 1.22 9.24
C ASP A 36 4.24 2.38 9.31
N SER A 37 2.96 2.09 9.16
CA SER A 37 1.90 3.11 9.15
C SER A 37 1.77 3.88 10.47
N GLU A 38 2.40 3.42 11.56
CA GLU A 38 2.45 4.14 12.84
C GLU A 38 3.62 5.13 12.94
N ALA A 39 4.56 5.09 11.99
CA ALA A 39 5.69 6.01 11.94
C ALA A 39 5.28 7.37 11.34
N ASP A 40 6.22 8.32 11.40
CA ASP A 40 6.02 9.62 10.75
C ASP A 40 5.80 9.45 9.25
N TRP A 41 4.86 10.23 8.73
CA TRP A 41 4.47 10.15 7.33
C TRP A 41 5.63 10.55 6.39
N VAL A 42 6.16 9.57 5.65
CA VAL A 42 7.33 9.75 4.77
C VAL A 42 6.98 10.06 3.31
N PHE A 43 5.73 9.88 2.90
CA PHE A 43 5.35 10.08 1.50
C PHE A 43 5.36 11.58 1.14
N PRO A 44 6.12 12.01 0.11
CA PRO A 44 6.23 13.43 -0.26
C PRO A 44 5.00 13.94 -1.03
N TYR A 45 3.99 13.09 -1.24
CA TYR A 45 2.77 13.39 -1.98
C TYR A 45 1.53 12.96 -1.19
N LYS A 46 0.38 13.52 -1.58
CA LYS A 46 -0.93 13.14 -1.04
C LYS A 46 -1.51 11.99 -1.84
N PHE A 47 -2.29 11.14 -1.18
CA PHE A 47 -3.09 10.11 -1.83
C PHE A 47 -4.51 10.62 -2.05
N ASP A 48 -5.05 10.38 -3.25
CA ASP A 48 -6.47 10.65 -3.54
C ASP A 48 -7.40 9.66 -2.83
N TYR A 49 -6.88 8.46 -2.53
CA TYR A 49 -7.62 7.39 -1.87
C TYR A 49 -6.68 6.52 -1.03
N VAL A 50 -7.08 6.26 0.22
CA VAL A 50 -6.36 5.37 1.14
C VAL A 50 -7.30 4.25 1.57
N HIS A 51 -6.82 3.01 1.46
CA HIS A 51 -7.55 1.82 1.88
C HIS A 51 -6.72 1.01 2.87
N LEU A 52 -7.23 0.86 4.09
CA LEU A 52 -6.61 0.09 5.16
C LEU A 52 -7.27 -1.28 5.25
N ARG A 53 -6.47 -2.36 5.20
CA ARG A 53 -6.96 -3.73 5.36
C ARG A 53 -6.41 -4.33 6.64
N PHE A 54 -7.27 -4.62 7.60
CA PHE A 54 -6.91 -5.20 8.91
C PHE A 54 -5.91 -4.38 9.76
N VAL A 55 -5.52 -3.18 9.33
CA VAL A 55 -4.56 -2.32 10.06
C VAL A 55 -5.02 -2.02 11.47
N CYS A 56 -6.31 -1.76 11.68
CA CYS A 56 -6.87 -1.42 12.99
C CYS A 56 -6.66 -2.49 14.07
N PHE A 57 -6.36 -3.75 13.72
CA PHE A 57 -6.09 -4.81 14.69
C PHE A 57 -4.63 -4.88 15.13
N CYS A 58 -3.74 -4.17 14.44
CA CYS A 58 -2.29 -4.21 14.65
C CYS A 58 -1.72 -2.88 15.16
N LEU A 59 -2.53 -1.81 15.18
CA LEU A 59 -2.14 -0.52 15.73
C LEU A 59 -1.95 -0.63 17.26
N LYS A 60 -0.91 0.01 17.76
CA LYS A 60 -0.68 0.15 19.20
C LYS A 60 -1.65 1.19 19.77
N ASN A 61 -2.00 1.03 21.04
CA ASN A 61 -2.83 2.00 21.78
C ASN A 61 -2.02 3.18 22.27
#